data_AF-A0A7L2FVE2-F1
#
_entry.id   AF-A0A7L2FVE2-F1
#
_cell.length_a   1.000
_cell.length_b   1.000
_cell.length_c   1.000
_cell.angle_alpha   90.00
_cell.angle_beta   90.00
_cell.angle_gamma   90.00
#
_symmetry.space_group_name_H-M   'P 1'
#
loop_
_entity.id
_entity.type
_entity.pdbx_description
1 polymer ?
#
loop_
_entity_poly.entity_id
_entity_poly.type
_entity_poly.pdbx_seq_one_letter_code
_entity_poly.pdbx_strand_id
1 'polypeptide(L)'
;QWDFESIRTVDPWGTEVGRRFRGGLRRWNMTVQWWLAAYVHRRGPRNHPMLRNAWTMLASAYWHGLHGGQYLSFLTVPLWLAAEAAAEGALLGYFGVPLENLGGWKGSALRGAQWFLKMRAFEYLSMGFVLREAAATLRFWASVHFCLHLVPL
;
A
#
# COMPACT_ATOMS: atom_id res chain seq x y z
N GLN A 1 -1.73 -23.47 25.63
CA GLN A 1 -0.55 -22.82 24.99
C GLN A 1 -0.83 -21.33 24.92
N TRP A 2 0.14 -20.49 25.25
CA TRP A 2 0.03 -19.06 25.04
C TRP A 2 0.23 -18.76 23.56
N ASP A 3 -0.69 -18.01 22.96
CA ASP A 3 -0.57 -17.56 21.58
C ASP A 3 -0.04 -16.11 21.57
N PHE A 4 1.05 -15.89 20.84
CA PHE A 4 1.75 -14.61 20.73
C PHE A 4 1.31 -13.80 19.51
N GLU A 5 0.23 -14.20 18.83
CA GLU A 5 -0.31 -13.46 17.68
C GLU A 5 -0.60 -11.97 17.99
N SER A 6 -0.89 -11.61 19.24
CA SER A 6 -1.12 -10.21 19.66
C SER A 6 0.13 -9.33 19.66
N ILE A 7 1.32 -9.92 19.78
CA ILE A 7 2.61 -9.21 19.72
C ILE A 7 3.32 -9.39 18.37
N ARG A 8 2.76 -10.19 17.46
CA ARG A 8 3.30 -10.40 16.14
C ARG A 8 3.26 -9.09 15.35
N THR A 9 4.45 -8.56 15.08
CA THR A 9 4.58 -7.25 14.42
C THR A 9 4.58 -7.37 12.90
N VAL A 10 5.04 -8.49 12.34
CA VAL A 10 5.08 -8.70 10.88
C VAL A 10 4.74 -10.14 10.53
N ASP A 11 4.05 -10.32 9.40
CA ASP A 11 3.92 -11.58 8.69
C ASP A 11 4.75 -11.52 7.40
N PRO A 12 6.02 -11.98 7.42
CA PRO A 12 6.92 -11.85 6.27
C PRO A 12 6.39 -12.58 5.04
N TRP A 13 5.93 -13.82 5.21
CA TRP A 13 5.41 -14.63 4.12
C TRP A 13 4.20 -13.98 3.45
N GLY A 14 3.22 -13.56 4.25
CA GLY A 14 2.03 -12.91 3.71
C GLY A 14 2.29 -11.51 3.14
N THR A 15 3.34 -10.81 3.61
CA THR A 15 3.76 -9.52 3.06
C THR A 15 4.44 -9.70 1.69
N GLU A 16 5.31 -10.70 1.59
CA GLU A 16 6.12 -10.98 0.40
C GLU A 16 5.27 -11.61 -0.71
N VAL A 17 4.56 -12.69 -0.40
CA VAL A 17 3.82 -13.51 -1.37
C VAL A 17 2.39 -12.98 -1.59
N GLY A 18 1.88 -12.17 -0.65
CA GLY A 18 0.59 -11.51 -0.80
C GLY A 18 0.54 -10.69 -2.09
N ARG A 19 -0.51 -10.90 -2.88
CA ARG A 19 -0.73 -10.20 -4.16
C ARG A 19 -1.16 -8.75 -3.97
N ARG A 20 -2.06 -8.50 -3.00
CA ARG A 20 -2.68 -7.19 -2.82
C ARG A 20 -1.78 -6.24 -2.05
N PHE A 21 -1.68 -4.99 -2.50
CA PHE A 21 -0.98 -3.89 -1.85
C PHE A 21 -1.58 -3.58 -0.48
N ARG A 22 -2.90 -3.47 -0.39
CA ARG A 22 -3.60 -3.35 0.90
C ARG A 22 -3.33 -4.53 1.83
N GLY A 23 -3.19 -5.73 1.26
CA GLY A 23 -2.88 -6.96 2.00
C GLY A 23 -1.49 -6.92 2.61
N GLY A 24 -0.48 -6.55 1.83
CA GLY A 24 0.89 -6.40 2.31
C GLY A 24 1.02 -5.34 3.40
N LEU A 25 0.38 -4.17 3.23
CA LEU A 25 0.41 -3.11 4.25
C LEU A 25 -0.18 -3.54 5.59
N ARG A 26 -1.24 -4.36 5.59
CA ARG A 26 -1.88 -4.84 6.83
C ARG A 26 -1.04 -5.88 7.58
N ARG A 27 -0.15 -6.57 6.87
CA ARG A 27 0.72 -7.64 7.40
C ARG A 27 2.09 -7.11 7.81
N TRP A 28 2.41 -5.87 7.45
CA TRP A 28 3.59 -5.13 7.86
C TRP A 28 3.27 -4.21 9.05
N ASN A 29 4.04 -4.30 10.14
CA ASN A 29 3.79 -3.55 11.38
C ASN A 29 2.34 -3.66 11.87
N MET A 30 1.85 -4.89 12.02
CA MET A 30 0.46 -5.24 12.35
C MET A 30 -0.08 -4.53 13.59
N THR A 31 0.74 -4.41 14.63
CA THR A 31 0.40 -3.69 15.88
C THR A 31 0.19 -2.19 15.63
N VAL A 32 1.05 -1.55 14.84
CA VAL A 32 0.89 -0.14 14.42
C VAL A 32 -0.30 0.03 13.50
N GLN A 33 -0.52 -0.90 12.56
CA GLN A 33 -1.70 -0.89 11.69
C GLN A 33 -3.00 -0.98 12.50
N TRP A 34 -3.03 -1.83 13.53
CA TRP A 34 -4.17 -1.92 14.43
C TRP A 34 -4.37 -0.60 15.20
N TRP A 35 -3.30 -0.01 15.74
CA TRP A 35 -3.36 1.27 16.44
C TRP A 35 -3.86 2.40 15.52
N LEU A 36 -3.32 2.51 14.31
CA LEU A 36 -3.77 3.46 13.30
C LEU A 36 -5.25 3.25 12.97
N ALA A 37 -5.69 2.00 12.78
CA ALA A 37 -7.08 1.69 12.49
C ALA A 37 -8.02 2.07 13.64
N ALA A 38 -7.68 1.67 14.86
CA ALA A 38 -8.49 1.86 16.06
C ALA A 38 -8.57 3.33 16.48
N TYR A 39 -7.45 4.06 16.41
CA TYR A 39 -7.34 5.39 17.00
C TYR A 39 -7.36 6.54 16.01
N VAL A 40 -6.72 6.40 14.85
CA VAL A 40 -6.58 7.49 13.87
C VAL A 40 -7.64 7.38 12.78
N HIS A 41 -7.69 6.25 12.08
CA HIS A 41 -8.54 6.03 10.92
C HIS A 41 -10.03 6.15 11.28
N ARG A 42 -10.47 5.61 12.42
CA ARG A 42 -11.87 5.72 12.90
C ARG A 42 -12.32 7.16 13.19
N ARG A 43 -11.38 8.06 13.49
CA ARG A 43 -11.62 9.47 13.78
C ARG A 43 -11.44 10.38 12.55
N GLY A 44 -10.91 9.85 11.44
CA GLY A 44 -10.72 10.61 10.21
C GLY A 44 -12.03 10.95 9.47
N PRO A 45 -11.96 11.77 8.41
CA PRO A 45 -13.12 12.20 7.62
C PRO A 45 -13.95 11.02 7.11
N ARG A 46 -15.24 10.94 7.45
CA ARG A 46 -16.09 9.78 7.12
C ARG A 46 -16.61 9.79 5.69
N ASN A 47 -16.87 10.98 5.15
CA ASN A 47 -17.57 11.15 3.87
C ASN A 47 -16.67 10.93 2.64
N HIS A 48 -15.35 10.90 2.83
CA HIS A 48 -14.37 10.80 1.74
C HIS A 48 -13.32 9.72 2.06
N PRO A 49 -13.49 8.47 1.58
CA PRO A 49 -12.59 7.35 1.89
C PRO A 49 -11.12 7.63 1.55
N MET A 50 -10.85 8.32 0.44
CA MET A 50 -9.49 8.69 0.04
C MET A 50 -8.86 9.70 1.02
N LEU A 51 -9.59 10.76 1.40
CA LEU A 51 -9.13 11.72 2.40
C LEU A 51 -8.92 11.05 3.76
N ARG A 52 -9.76 10.06 4.11
CA ARG A 52 -9.61 9.29 5.33
C ARG A 52 -8.34 8.43 5.35
N ASN A 53 -8.01 7.80 4.22
CA ASN A 53 -6.76 7.06 4.07
C ASN A 53 -5.57 8.02 4.13
N ALA A 54 -5.64 9.17 3.44
CA ALA A 54 -4.59 10.19 3.49
C ALA A 54 -4.38 10.74 4.90
N TRP A 55 -5.45 11.01 5.65
CA TRP A 55 -5.38 11.40 7.07
C TRP A 55 -4.63 10.38 7.92
N THR A 56 -4.91 9.10 7.71
CA THR A 56 -4.26 8.01 8.46
C THR A 56 -2.78 7.90 8.09
N MET A 57 -2.46 8.02 6.80
CA MET A 57 -1.08 7.97 6.33
C MET A 57 -0.28 9.22 6.71
N LEU A 58 -0.92 10.39 6.82
CA LEU A 58 -0.30 11.60 7.35
C LEU A 58 0.10 11.43 8.82
N ALA A 59 -0.80 10.89 9.64
CA ALA A 59 -0.47 10.56 11.03
C ALA A 59 0.65 9.52 11.13
N SER A 60 0.66 8.53 10.24
CA SER A 60 1.75 7.55 10.13
C SER A 60 3.08 8.22 9.80
N ALA A 61 3.11 9.14 8.81
CA ALA A 61 4.30 9.90 8.46
C ALA A 61 4.81 10.73 9.64
N TYR A 62 3.92 11.44 10.33
CA TYR A 62 4.27 12.20 11.52
C TYR A 62 4.89 11.34 12.62
N TRP A 63 4.35 10.13 12.85
CA TRP A 63 4.90 9.18 13.82
C TRP A 63 6.33 8.71 13.47
N HIS A 64 6.66 8.65 12.17
CA HIS A 64 8.00 8.28 11.69
C HIS A 64 9.03 9.44 11.74
N GLY A 65 8.59 10.68 12.00
CA GLY A 65 9.41 11.88 12.11
C GLY A 65 9.09 12.96 11.07
N LEU A 66 9.75 14.11 11.18
CA LEU A 66 9.57 15.24 10.25
C LEU A 66 10.55 15.18 9.07
N HIS A 67 10.49 14.09 8.30
CA HIS A 67 11.34 13.89 7.12
C HIS A 67 10.52 13.91 5.84
N GLY A 68 10.77 14.89 4.97
CA GLY A 68 9.94 15.11 3.78
C GLY A 68 9.78 13.88 2.87
N GLY A 69 10.81 13.04 2.74
CA GLY A 69 10.75 11.78 1.99
C GLY A 69 9.73 10.78 2.55
N GLN A 70 9.59 10.70 3.87
CA GLN A 70 8.59 9.83 4.51
C GLN A 70 7.17 10.30 4.22
N TYR A 71 6.94 11.61 4.26
CA TYR A 71 5.63 12.20 3.92
C TYR A 71 5.26 11.90 2.47
N LEU A 72 6.20 12.05 1.53
CA LEU A 72 5.99 11.72 0.13
C LEU A 72 5.59 10.25 -0.05
N SER A 73 6.30 9.31 0.59
CA SER A 73 5.98 7.89 0.52
C SER A 73 4.62 7.55 1.11
N PHE A 74 4.34 8.00 2.32
CA PHE A 74 3.07 7.72 3.00
C PHE A 74 1.87 8.35 2.28
N LEU A 75 1.99 9.58 1.80
CA LEU A 75 0.89 10.24 1.09
C LEU A 75 0.65 9.67 -0.32
N THR A 76 1.57 8.86 -0.84
CA THR A 76 1.37 8.11 -2.09
C THR A 76 0.60 6.79 -1.84
N VAL A 77 0.61 6.24 -0.62
CA VAL A 77 -0.12 5.00 -0.27
C VAL A 77 -1.63 5.06 -0.58
N PRO A 78 -2.39 6.13 -0.26
CA PRO A 78 -3.81 6.22 -0.58
C PRO A 78 -4.11 6.13 -2.08
N LEU A 79 -3.21 6.62 -2.94
CA LEU A 79 -3.34 6.54 -4.40
C LEU A 79 -3.24 5.08 -4.85
N TRP A 80 -2.25 4.35 -4.36
CA TRP A 80 -2.11 2.91 -4.64
C TRP A 80 -3.28 2.08 -4.13
N LEU A 81 -3.82 2.41 -2.95
CA LEU A 81 -5.02 1.75 -2.42
C LEU A 81 -6.26 2.01 -3.30
N ALA A 82 -6.40 3.21 -3.84
CA ALA A 82 -7.49 3.55 -4.74
C ALA A 82 -7.33 2.86 -6.11
N ALA A 83 -6.12 2.87 -6.66
CA ALA A 83 -5.79 2.22 -7.92
C ALA A 83 -5.98 0.71 -7.87
N GLU A 84 -5.53 0.05 -6.80
CA GLU A 84 -5.78 -1.38 -6.57
C GLU A 84 -7.28 -1.68 -6.56
N ALA A 85 -8.07 -0.88 -5.83
CA ALA A 85 -9.52 -1.07 -5.76
C ALA A 85 -10.20 -0.85 -7.12
N ALA A 86 -9.76 0.16 -7.88
CA ALA A 86 -10.27 0.43 -9.23
C ALA A 86 -9.92 -0.70 -10.20
N ALA A 87 -8.68 -1.19 -10.17
CA ALA A 87 -8.23 -2.30 -11.00
C ALA A 87 -8.99 -3.61 -10.70
N GLU A 88 -9.17 -3.95 -9.41
CA GLU A 88 -9.97 -5.13 -9.03
C GLU A 88 -11.44 -4.97 -9.45
N GLY A 89 -12.00 -3.76 -9.33
CA GLY A 89 -13.35 -3.45 -9.81
C GLY A 89 -13.50 -3.57 -11.33
N ALA A 90 -12.53 -3.08 -12.10
CA ALA A 90 -12.52 -3.16 -13.56
C ALA A 90 -12.37 -4.62 -14.05
N LEU A 91 -11.48 -5.39 -13.41
CA LEU A 91 -11.31 -6.81 -13.71
C LEU A 91 -12.58 -7.60 -13.39
N LEU A 92 -13.22 -7.33 -12.24
CA LEU A 92 -14.51 -7.92 -11.90
C LEU A 92 -15.58 -7.58 -12.94
N GLY A 93 -15.66 -6.32 -13.37
CA GLY A 93 -16.62 -5.89 -14.40
C GLY A 93 -16.38 -6.55 -15.76
N TYR A 94 -15.11 -6.75 -16.15
CA TYR A 94 -14.74 -7.35 -17.43
C TYR A 94 -14.92 -8.87 -17.46
N PHE A 95 -14.52 -9.57 -16.39
CA PHE A 95 -14.57 -11.04 -16.33
C PHE A 95 -15.85 -11.60 -15.68
N GLY A 96 -16.64 -10.75 -15.01
CA GLY A 96 -17.84 -11.16 -14.27
C GLY A 96 -17.55 -11.96 -12.98
N VAL A 97 -16.27 -12.23 -12.69
CA VAL A 97 -15.82 -12.95 -11.49
C VAL A 97 -14.62 -12.24 -10.85
N PRO A 98 -14.47 -12.31 -9.52
CA PRO A 98 -13.27 -11.80 -8.86
C PRO A 98 -12.00 -12.47 -9.39
N LEU A 99 -10.88 -11.74 -9.42
CA LEU A 99 -9.61 -12.24 -9.95
C LEU A 99 -9.10 -13.49 -9.20
N GLU A 100 -9.49 -13.69 -7.94
CA GLU A 100 -9.18 -14.90 -7.17
C GLU A 100 -9.81 -16.15 -7.80
N ASN A 101 -11.00 -16.00 -8.37
CA ASN A 101 -11.79 -17.09 -8.93
C ASN A 101 -11.54 -17.29 -10.43
N LEU A 102 -10.79 -16.38 -11.06
CA LEU A 102 -10.44 -16.49 -12.47
C LEU A 102 -9.45 -17.65 -12.68
N GLY A 103 -9.93 -18.74 -13.26
CA GLY A 103 -9.13 -19.91 -13.58
C GLY A 103 -8.23 -19.74 -14.81
N GLY A 104 -7.40 -20.75 -15.06
CA GLY A 104 -6.55 -20.84 -16.26
C GLY A 104 -5.35 -19.89 -16.26
N TRP A 105 -4.61 -19.90 -17.37
CA TRP A 105 -3.35 -19.16 -17.51
C TRP A 105 -3.54 -17.64 -17.39
N LYS A 106 -4.67 -17.10 -17.89
CA LYS A 106 -5.00 -15.67 -17.82
C LYS A 106 -5.12 -15.20 -16.36
N GLY A 107 -5.86 -15.94 -15.54
CA GLY A 107 -5.99 -15.62 -14.11
C GLY A 107 -4.65 -15.68 -13.39
N SER A 108 -3.82 -16.70 -13.67
CA SER A 108 -2.48 -16.81 -13.07
C SER A 108 -1.56 -15.67 -13.51
N ALA A 109 -1.57 -15.29 -14.79
CA ALA A 109 -0.79 -14.18 -15.33
C ALA A 109 -1.20 -12.84 -14.68
N LEU A 110 -2.49 -12.56 -14.59
CA LEU A 110 -3.01 -11.34 -13.96
C LEU A 110 -2.68 -11.28 -12.45
N ARG A 111 -2.78 -12.41 -11.75
CA ARG A 111 -2.38 -12.48 -10.34
C ARG A 111 -0.88 -12.25 -10.16
N GLY A 112 -0.05 -12.83 -11.02
CA GLY A 112 1.38 -12.60 -11.05
C GLY A 112 1.74 -11.14 -11.35
N ALA A 113 1.07 -10.53 -12.33
CA ALA A 113 1.25 -9.13 -12.67
C ALA A 113 0.89 -8.20 -11.51
N GLN A 114 -0.23 -8.44 -10.81
CA GLN A 114 -0.60 -7.63 -9.65
C GLN A 114 0.38 -7.80 -8.48
N TRP A 115 0.86 -9.03 -8.22
CA TRP A 115 1.90 -9.25 -7.22
C TRP A 115 3.19 -8.50 -7.58
N PHE A 116 3.61 -8.56 -8.85
CA PHE A 116 4.79 -7.86 -9.33
C PHE A 116 4.65 -6.34 -9.17
N LEU A 117 3.52 -5.76 -9.60
CA LEU A 117 3.23 -4.34 -9.42
C LEU A 117 3.24 -3.93 -7.95
N LYS A 118 2.66 -4.75 -7.07
CA LYS A 118 2.70 -4.54 -5.62
C LYS A 118 4.13 -4.48 -5.09
N MET A 119 5.00 -5.42 -5.49
CA MET A 119 6.40 -5.42 -5.05
C MET A 119 7.15 -4.18 -5.54
N ARG A 120 6.96 -3.79 -6.81
CA ARG A 120 7.53 -2.55 -7.35
C ARG A 120 7.04 -1.31 -6.60
N ALA A 121 5.76 -1.25 -6.26
CA ALA A 121 5.20 -0.16 -5.47
C ALA A 121 5.85 -0.08 -4.08
N PHE A 122 6.03 -1.21 -3.38
CA PHE A 122 6.70 -1.24 -2.08
C PHE A 122 8.14 -0.75 -2.17
N GLU A 123 8.94 -1.25 -3.11
CA GLU A 123 10.32 -0.81 -3.29
C GLU A 123 10.41 0.69 -3.58
N TYR A 124 9.55 1.17 -4.47
CA TYR A 124 9.51 2.56 -4.88
C TYR A 124 9.14 3.52 -3.73
N LEU A 125 8.15 3.14 -2.92
CA LEU A 125 7.76 3.90 -1.73
C LEU A 125 8.80 3.78 -0.61
N SER A 126 9.54 2.67 -0.54
CA SER A 126 10.62 2.48 0.46
C SER A 126 11.73 3.51 0.28
N MET A 127 11.97 4.00 -0.94
CA MET A 127 13.04 4.97 -1.21
C MET A 127 12.85 6.30 -0.45
N GLY A 128 11.62 6.74 -0.18
CA GLY A 128 11.39 7.92 0.66
C GLY A 128 11.78 7.71 2.13
N PHE A 129 11.73 6.47 2.63
CA PHE A 129 12.23 6.13 3.97
C PHE A 129 13.75 6.06 4.01
N VAL A 130 14.37 5.52 2.95
CA VAL A 130 15.83 5.39 2.84
C VAL A 130 16.48 6.76 2.68
N LEU A 131 15.97 7.58 1.76
CA LEU A 131 16.58 8.87 1.42
C LEU A 131 16.24 9.98 2.42
N ARG A 132 15.09 9.91 3.10
CA ARG A 132 14.55 10.85 4.10
C ARG A 132 14.29 12.28 3.62
N GLU A 133 15.14 12.86 2.78
CA GLU A 133 15.00 14.20 2.21
C GLU A 133 14.04 14.20 1.02
N ALA A 134 13.08 15.13 1.02
CA ALA A 134 12.10 15.25 -0.08
C ALA A 134 12.79 15.50 -1.43
N ALA A 135 13.81 16.37 -1.48
CA ALA A 135 14.52 16.69 -2.71
C ALA A 135 15.26 15.47 -3.28
N ALA A 136 15.90 14.66 -2.43
CA ALA A 136 16.55 13.43 -2.86
C ALA A 136 15.53 12.41 -3.38
N THR A 137 14.41 12.22 -2.67
CA THR A 137 13.33 11.33 -3.09
C THR A 137 12.72 11.76 -4.43
N LEU A 138 12.43 13.05 -4.62
CA LEU A 138 11.87 13.56 -5.87
C LEU A 138 12.85 13.44 -7.04
N ARG A 139 14.15 13.65 -6.82
CA ARG A 139 15.17 13.42 -7.86
C ARG A 139 15.23 11.96 -8.30
N PHE A 140 15.19 11.03 -7.35
CA PHE A 140 15.13 9.59 -7.64
C PHE A 140 13.83 9.22 -8.38
N TRP A 141 12.69 9.74 -7.95
CA TRP A 141 11.42 9.50 -8.62
C TRP A 141 11.38 10.08 -10.03
N ALA A 142 11.99 11.26 -10.25
CA ALA A 142 12.13 11.85 -11.57
C ALA A 142 13.05 11.02 -12.49
N SER A 143 14.11 10.41 -11.96
CA SER A 143 15.01 9.57 -12.76
C SER A 143 14.34 8.27 -13.26
N VAL A 144 13.24 7.86 -12.63
CA VAL A 144 12.38 6.77 -13.11
C VAL A 144 11.05 7.28 -13.69
N HIS A 145 11.01 8.55 -14.09
CA HIS A 145 9.88 9.20 -14.75
C HIS A 145 8.55 9.13 -13.99
N PHE A 146 8.59 9.05 -12.65
CA PHE A 146 7.38 8.90 -11.82
C PHE A 146 6.48 7.73 -12.25
N CYS A 147 7.06 6.69 -12.87
CA CYS A 147 6.29 5.62 -13.51
C CYS A 147 5.29 4.95 -12.56
N LEU A 148 5.63 4.81 -11.28
CA LEU A 148 4.80 4.19 -10.26
C LEU A 148 3.87 5.18 -9.52
N HIS A 149 3.87 6.46 -9.88
CA HIS A 149 2.76 7.39 -9.61
C HIS A 149 1.78 7.47 -10.78
N LEU A 150 2.25 7.25 -12.00
CA LEU A 150 1.42 7.28 -13.21
C LEU A 150 0.65 5.98 -13.44
N VAL A 151 1.23 4.82 -13.14
CA VAL A 151 0.53 3.52 -13.26
C VAL A 151 -0.75 3.43 -12.39
N PRO A 152 -0.78 4.01 -11.17
CA PRO A 152 -2.01 4.11 -10.37
C PRO A 152 -3.10 5.09 -10.87
N LEU A 153 -2.80 5.99 -11.81
CA LEU A 153 -3.73 7.01 -12.32
C LEU A 153 -4.37 6.59 -13.63
#